data_AF-A0AAW2WVZ3-F1
#
_entry.id   AF-A0AAW2WVZ3-F1
#
_cell.length_a   1.000
_cell.length_b   1.000
_cell.length_c   1.000
_cell.angle_alpha   90.00
_cell.angle_beta   90.00
_cell.angle_gamma   90.00
#
_symmetry.space_group_name_H-M   'P 1'
#
loop_
_entity.id
_entity.type
_entity.pdbx_description
1 polymer ?
#
loop_
_entity_poly.entity_id
_entity_poly.type
_entity_poly.pdbx_seq_one_letter_code
_entity_poly.pdbx_strand_id
1 'polypeptide(L)'
;MLSVIQQQLGGQPLNIVSGAADEILAVLKNETIKNPDKKKEIEKLLNPIPNHTFDQLVSIGRLITDYHDAGDAGDAAVNGDDGLDDDVGVAVEFEENEEEEEESDLDMVPEDEEDDDDVAEVDGSGAMQRVWN
;
A
#
# COMPACT_ATOMS: atom_id res chain seq x y z
N MET A 1 -11.99 -7.84 11.93
CA MET A 1 -10.63 -7.44 11.54
C MET A 1 -10.38 -7.73 10.07
N LEU A 2 -10.45 -9.01 9.67
CA LEU A 2 -10.24 -9.46 8.28
C LEU A 2 -11.02 -8.66 7.24
N SER A 3 -12.31 -8.37 7.48
CA SER A 3 -13.10 -7.56 6.54
C SER A 3 -12.54 -6.14 6.29
N VAL A 4 -11.93 -5.52 7.31
CA VAL A 4 -11.35 -4.17 7.19
C VAL A 4 -10.07 -4.23 6.35
N ILE A 5 -9.24 -5.25 6.62
CA ILE A 5 -7.99 -5.51 5.91
C ILE A 5 -8.27 -5.87 4.45
N GLN A 6 -9.26 -6.72 4.20
CA GLN A 6 -9.68 -7.15 2.87
C GLN A 6 -10.10 -5.96 1.98
N GLN A 7 -10.84 -5.01 2.55
CA GLN A 7 -11.25 -3.78 1.85
C GLN A 7 -10.03 -2.93 1.48
N GLN A 8 -9.06 -2.86 2.38
CA GLN A 8 -7.87 -2.03 2.21
C GLN A 8 -6.86 -2.64 1.22
N LEU A 9 -6.77 -3.97 1.15
CA LEU A 9 -5.90 -4.69 0.23
C LEU A 9 -6.49 -4.93 -1.17
N GLY A 10 -7.74 -4.53 -1.41
CA GLY A 10 -8.33 -4.55 -2.76
C GLY A 10 -8.63 -5.95 -3.31
N GLY A 11 -9.06 -6.89 -2.46
CA GLY A 11 -9.50 -8.22 -2.94
C GLY A 11 -8.41 -9.30 -3.00
N GLN A 12 -7.29 -9.11 -2.27
CA GLN A 12 -6.25 -10.13 -2.10
C GLN A 12 -6.82 -11.47 -1.58
N PRO A 13 -6.19 -12.61 -1.91
CA PRO A 13 -6.64 -13.91 -1.43
C PRO A 13 -6.51 -14.03 0.10
N LEU A 14 -7.33 -14.92 0.67
CA LEU A 14 -7.50 -15.01 2.13
C LEU A 14 -6.19 -15.31 2.87
N ASN A 15 -5.27 -16.09 2.29
CA ASN A 15 -3.98 -16.40 2.91
C ASN A 15 -3.13 -15.14 3.13
N ILE A 16 -3.14 -14.21 2.16
CA ILE A 16 -2.41 -12.93 2.27
C ILE A 16 -3.09 -12.01 3.29
N VAL A 17 -4.42 -11.94 3.25
CA VAL A 17 -5.21 -11.12 4.18
C VAL A 17 -5.09 -11.62 5.61
N SER A 18 -5.01 -12.94 5.80
CA SER A 18 -4.83 -13.56 7.12
C SER A 18 -3.44 -13.26 7.67
N GLY A 19 -2.38 -13.44 6.87
CA GLY A 19 -1.03 -13.09 7.29
C GLY A 19 -0.89 -11.60 7.67
N ALA A 20 -1.48 -10.70 6.88
CA ALA A 20 -1.51 -9.28 7.24
C ALA A 20 -2.28 -9.02 8.56
N ALA A 21 -3.35 -9.77 8.81
CA ALA A 21 -4.14 -9.63 10.04
C ALA A 21 -3.38 -10.09 11.28
N ASP A 22 -2.64 -11.19 11.18
CA ASP A 22 -1.80 -11.71 12.26
C ASP A 22 -0.72 -10.69 12.62
N GLU A 23 -0.05 -10.11 11.62
CA GLU A 23 0.99 -9.11 11.80
C GLU A 23 0.44 -7.80 12.41
N ILE A 24 -0.71 -7.34 11.92
CA ILE A 24 -1.41 -6.17 12.48
C ILE A 24 -1.81 -6.44 13.93
N LEU A 25 -2.29 -7.64 14.24
CA LEU A 25 -2.67 -8.01 15.60
C LEU A 25 -1.45 -8.02 16.52
N ALA A 26 -0.31 -8.55 16.07
CA ALA A 26 0.95 -8.50 16.81
C ALA A 26 1.37 -7.06 17.13
N VAL A 27 1.33 -6.16 16.14
CA VAL A 27 1.63 -4.73 16.33
C VAL A 27 0.64 -4.10 17.33
N LEU A 28 -0.65 -4.40 17.22
CA LEU A 28 -1.67 -3.85 18.11
C LEU A 28 -1.50 -4.35 19.55
N LYS A 29 -1.09 -5.60 19.73
CA LYS A 29 -0.90 -6.26 21.03
C LYS A 29 0.41 -5.91 21.71
N ASN A 30 1.39 -5.41 20.97
CA ASN A 30 2.63 -4.94 21.54
C ASN A 30 2.41 -3.66 22.39
N GLU A 31 2.43 -3.78 23.71
CA GLU A 31 2.21 -2.66 24.64
C GLU A 31 3.40 -1.69 24.73
N THR A 32 4.57 -2.07 24.22
CA THR A 32 5.77 -1.23 24.23
C THR A 32 5.75 -0.14 23.14
N ILE A 33 4.95 -0.32 22.10
CA ILE A 33 4.82 0.61 20.97
C ILE A 33 3.65 1.56 21.21
N LYS A 34 3.84 2.85 20.92
CA LYS A 34 2.77 3.87 21.03
C LYS A 34 1.85 3.83 19.81
N ASN A 35 0.59 4.22 19.98
CA ASN A 35 -0.39 4.25 18.88
C ASN A 35 0.07 4.94 17.58
N PRO A 36 0.76 6.10 17.61
CA PRO A 36 1.24 6.74 16.39
C PRO A 36 2.23 5.87 15.61
N ASP A 37 3.08 5.14 16.33
CA ASP A 37 4.07 4.25 15.74
C ASP A 37 3.42 2.95 15.27
N LYS A 38 2.47 2.40 16.04
CA LYS A 38 1.61 1.28 15.59
C LYS A 38 0.91 1.59 14.28
N LYS A 39 0.39 2.82 14.13
CA LYS A 39 -0.26 3.25 12.89
C LYS A 39 0.70 3.18 11.71
N LYS A 40 1.92 3.70 11.87
CA LYS A 40 2.95 3.65 10.81
C LYS A 40 3.29 2.21 10.42
N GLU A 41 3.45 1.31 11.39
CA GLU A 41 3.72 -0.10 11.10
C GLU A 41 2.56 -0.76 10.34
N ILE A 42 1.32 -0.48 10.72
CA ILE A 42 0.13 -0.99 10.01
C ILE A 42 0.02 -0.39 8.60
N GLU A 43 0.34 0.89 8.42
CA GLU A 43 0.34 1.55 7.10
C GLU A 43 1.38 0.98 6.14
N LYS A 44 2.49 0.40 6.64
CA LYS A 44 3.45 -0.34 5.81
C LYS A 44 2.83 -1.63 5.22
N LEU A 45 1.89 -2.24 5.93
CA LEU A 45 1.23 -3.49 5.53
C LEU A 45 0.01 -3.25 4.63
N LEU A 46 -0.74 -2.17 4.90
CA LEU A 46 -2.04 -1.90 4.28
C LEU A 46 -2.05 -0.71 3.31
N ASN A 47 -0.91 -0.07 3.09
CA ASN A 47 -0.80 1.28 2.54
C ASN A 47 -1.39 2.34 3.51
N PRO A 48 -1.25 3.64 3.24
CA PRO A 48 -1.80 4.69 4.10
C PRO A 48 -3.29 4.49 4.38
N ILE A 49 -3.67 4.52 5.66
CA ILE A 49 -5.06 4.35 6.10
C ILE A 49 -5.57 5.60 6.81
N PRO A 50 -6.86 5.93 6.66
CA PRO A 50 -7.46 7.02 7.41
C PRO A 50 -7.54 6.66 8.90
N ASN A 51 -7.56 7.68 9.77
CA ASN A 51 -7.52 7.48 11.23
C ASN A 51 -8.68 6.63 11.74
N HIS A 52 -9.88 6.76 11.16
CA HIS A 52 -11.04 5.95 11.56
C HIS A 52 -10.83 4.44 11.34
N THR A 53 -10.13 4.06 10.26
CA THR A 53 -9.78 2.66 9.98
C THR A 53 -8.80 2.14 11.02
N PHE A 54 -7.80 2.95 11.37
CA PHE A 54 -6.87 2.61 12.44
C PHE A 54 -7.58 2.46 13.80
N ASP A 55 -8.48 3.39 14.16
CA ASP A 55 -9.25 3.32 15.40
C ASP A 55 -10.15 2.08 15.46
N GLN A 56 -10.73 1.68 14.32
CA GLN A 56 -11.48 0.44 14.20
C GLN A 56 -10.60 -0.79 14.44
N LEU A 57 -9.39 -0.83 13.85
CA LEU A 57 -8.42 -1.90 14.07
C LEU A 57 -8.01 -1.99 15.56
N VAL A 58 -7.71 -0.85 16.20
CA VAL A 58 -7.40 -0.77 17.63
C VAL A 58 -8.56 -1.29 18.49
N SER A 59 -9.80 -0.89 18.15
CA SER A 59 -10.99 -1.34 18.87
C SER A 59 -11.18 -2.86 18.76
N ILE A 60 -10.96 -3.43 17.58
CA ILE A 60 -11.03 -4.88 17.38
C ILE A 60 -9.89 -5.59 18.12
N GLY A 61 -8.66 -5.07 18.06
CA GLY A 61 -7.50 -5.60 18.77
C GLY A 61 -7.68 -5.61 20.29
N ARG A 62 -8.46 -4.68 20.86
CA ARG A 62 -8.84 -4.69 22.28
C ARG A 62 -9.86 -5.77 22.64
N LEU A 63 -10.75 -6.13 21.71
CA LEU A 63 -11.77 -7.17 21.93
C LEU A 63 -11.21 -8.58 21.89
N ILE A 64 -10.13 -8.78 21.15
CA ILE A 64 -9.41 -10.06 21.12
C ILE A 64 -8.67 -10.20 22.44
N THR A 65 -8.96 -11.22 23.25
CA THR A 65 -8.35 -11.39 24.60
C THR A 65 -7.55 -12.68 24.73
N ASP A 66 -7.75 -13.59 23.80
CA ASP A 66 -7.16 -14.92 23.64
C ASP A 66 -5.99 -14.94 22.63
N TYR A 67 -5.44 -13.77 22.32
CA TYR A 67 -4.22 -13.67 21.51
C TYR A 67 -3.01 -14.10 22.33
N HIS A 68 -2.30 -15.10 21.84
CA HIS A 68 -1.01 -15.53 22.35
C HIS A 68 0.01 -15.14 21.29
N ASP A 69 1.05 -14.42 21.71
CA ASP A 69 2.14 -14.11 20.79
C ASP A 69 2.76 -15.43 20.31
N ALA A 70 3.03 -15.55 19.00
CA ALA A 70 3.59 -16.77 18.43
C ALA A 70 4.96 -17.11 19.03
N GLY A 71 5.64 -16.13 19.65
CA GLY A 71 6.87 -16.31 20.42
C GLY A 71 6.69 -16.67 21.91
N ASP A 72 5.50 -16.49 22.49
CA ASP A 72 5.17 -16.84 23.88
C ASP A 72 4.41 -18.18 23.98
N ALA A 73 4.33 -18.93 22.88
CA ALA A 73 3.97 -20.34 22.86
C ALA A 73 5.07 -21.19 23.53
N GLY A 74 5.29 -20.95 24.82
CA GLY A 74 5.98 -21.87 25.69
C GLY A 74 5.23 -23.20 25.72
N ASP A 75 5.86 -24.22 25.16
CA ASP A 75 5.80 -25.60 25.66
C ASP A 75 4.48 -26.39 25.49
N ALA A 76 3.77 -26.27 24.37
CA ALA A 76 2.61 -27.16 24.12
C ALA A 76 2.42 -27.72 22.71
N ALA A 77 3.32 -27.48 21.75
CA ALA A 77 3.23 -28.13 20.43
C ALA A 77 4.58 -28.15 19.69
N VAL A 78 5.60 -28.80 20.25
CA VAL A 78 6.82 -29.14 19.51
C VAL A 78 7.04 -30.65 19.57
N ASN A 79 6.16 -31.39 18.90
CA ASN A 79 6.43 -32.76 18.44
C ASN A 79 5.75 -32.94 17.08
N GLY A 80 6.58 -32.96 16.03
CA GLY A 80 6.19 -32.99 14.62
C GLY A 80 7.01 -31.93 13.89
N ASP A 81 8.32 -32.07 13.76
CA ASP A 81 8.92 -32.80 12.63
C ASP A 81 8.28 -32.37 11.30
N ASP A 82 8.73 -31.22 10.78
CA ASP A 82 8.84 -31.02 9.34
C ASP A 82 9.94 -29.99 9.10
N GLY A 83 11.07 -30.47 8.58
CA GLY A 83 12.21 -29.64 8.24
C GLY A 83 11.88 -28.73 7.08
N LEU A 84 11.60 -27.47 7.37
CA LEU A 84 11.65 -26.39 6.38
C LEU A 84 13.09 -25.87 6.31
N ASP A 85 13.98 -26.71 5.80
CA ASP A 85 15.22 -26.28 5.17
C ASP A 85 14.97 -26.27 3.66
N ASP A 86 14.37 -25.18 3.18
CA ASP A 86 14.32 -24.85 1.76
C ASP A 86 14.99 -23.48 1.59
N ASP A 87 16.23 -23.38 2.09
CA ASP A 87 17.24 -22.40 1.68
C ASP A 87 17.60 -22.61 0.19
N VAL A 88 16.61 -22.42 -0.70
CA VAL A 88 16.81 -22.31 -2.14
C VAL A 88 17.28 -20.89 -2.43
N GLY A 89 18.56 -20.66 -2.16
CA GLY A 89 19.26 -19.47 -2.60
C GLY A 89 19.43 -19.49 -4.13
N VAL A 90 18.69 -18.63 -4.84
CA VAL A 90 18.98 -18.33 -6.25
C VAL A 90 20.21 -17.42 -6.28
N ALA A 91 21.35 -17.95 -6.73
CA ALA A 91 22.51 -17.14 -7.06
C ALA A 91 22.19 -16.31 -8.32
N VAL A 92 22.15 -15.00 -8.18
CA VAL A 92 22.03 -14.06 -9.31
C VAL A 92 23.45 -13.76 -9.79
N GLU A 93 23.87 -14.40 -10.88
CA GLU A 93 25.05 -13.94 -11.61
C GLU A 93 24.64 -12.72 -12.45
N PHE A 94 25.17 -11.56 -12.08
CA PHE A 94 25.10 -10.38 -12.92
C PHE A 94 26.07 -10.61 -14.09
N GLU A 95 25.56 -11.03 -15.25
CA GLU A 95 26.28 -10.83 -16.50
C GLU A 95 26.27 -9.33 -16.80
N GLU A 96 27.40 -8.66 -16.57
CA GLU A 96 27.67 -7.32 -17.13
C GLU A 96 27.72 -7.46 -18.66
N ASN A 97 26.55 -7.39 -19.28
CA ASN A 97 26.44 -7.16 -20.71
C ASN A 97 26.79 -5.68 -20.93
N GLU A 98 28.07 -5.41 -21.15
CA GLU A 98 28.57 -4.15 -21.74
C GLU A 98 28.03 -4.07 -23.18
N GLU A 99 26.76 -3.72 -23.32
CA GLU A 99 26.21 -3.27 -24.60
C GLU A 99 26.69 -1.84 -24.84
N GLU A 100 27.67 -1.76 -25.75
CA GLU A 100 28.24 -0.56 -26.36
C GLU A 100 27.20 0.55 -26.60
N GLU A 101 27.58 1.76 -26.20
CA GLU A 101 26.93 3.03 -26.51
C GLU A 101 26.67 3.17 -28.02
N GLU A 102 25.46 2.87 -28.49
CA GLU A 102 24.95 3.46 -29.73
C GLU A 102 24.31 4.82 -29.40
N GLU A 103 25.10 5.85 -29.66
CA GLU A 103 24.79 7.27 -29.80
C GLU A 103 23.40 7.49 -30.42
N SER A 104 22.37 7.65 -29.58
CA SER A 104 21.06 8.12 -30.03
C SER A 104 21.14 9.62 -30.27
N ASP A 105 21.36 10.00 -31.53
CA ASP A 105 21.20 11.35 -32.06
C ASP A 105 19.89 11.99 -31.54
N LEU A 106 20.04 12.91 -30.60
CA LEU A 106 18.99 13.80 -30.10
C LEU A 106 18.77 14.91 -31.13
N ASP A 107 17.84 14.70 -32.05
CA ASP A 107 17.34 15.77 -32.94
C ASP A 107 16.50 16.76 -32.12
N MET A 108 17.13 17.84 -31.64
CA MET A 108 16.45 18.97 -31.02
C MET A 108 15.69 19.75 -32.09
N VAL A 109 14.35 19.67 -32.06
CA VAL A 109 13.49 20.59 -32.81
C VAL A 109 13.45 21.94 -32.06
N PRO A 110 13.89 23.05 -32.67
CA PRO A 110 13.69 24.39 -32.11
C PRO A 110 12.25 24.83 -32.40
N GLU A 111 11.48 25.15 -31.36
CA GLU A 111 10.27 25.96 -31.52
C GLU A 111 10.69 27.45 -31.50
N ASP A 112 11.04 27.96 -32.67
CA ASP A 112 11.07 29.40 -32.94
C ASP A 112 9.63 29.91 -33.17
N GLU A 113 9.22 30.76 -32.23
CA GLU A 113 8.67 32.12 -32.43
C GLU A 113 7.45 32.40 -33.37
N GLU A 114 6.56 33.24 -32.81
CA GLU A 114 5.58 34.16 -33.45
C GLU A 114 4.28 33.51 -34.01
N ASP A 115 3.07 34.06 -33.85
CA ASP A 115 2.67 35.46 -33.91
C ASP A 115 1.29 35.69 -33.25
N ASP A 116 1.08 36.94 -32.89
CA ASP A 116 -0.11 37.64 -32.39
C ASP A 116 -1.28 37.58 -33.40
N ASP A 117 -2.53 37.42 -32.94
CA ASP A 117 -3.61 38.21 -33.54
C ASP A 117 -4.88 38.26 -32.66
N ASP A 118 -5.21 39.51 -32.34
CA ASP A 118 -6.41 40.02 -31.71
C ASP A 118 -7.68 39.78 -32.55
N VAL A 119 -8.84 40.19 -32.00
CA VAL A 119 -10.11 40.54 -32.67
C VAL A 119 -11.26 39.52 -32.57
N ALA A 120 -12.16 39.72 -31.58
CA ALA A 120 -13.43 40.44 -31.75
C ALA A 120 -14.48 40.02 -30.72
N GLU A 121 -14.98 41.01 -29.98
CA GLU A 121 -16.26 40.92 -29.31
C GLU A 121 -17.40 40.71 -30.31
N VAL A 122 -18.32 39.79 -29.98
CA VAL A 122 -19.71 39.84 -30.42
C VAL A 122 -20.59 39.69 -29.18
N ASP A 123 -21.02 40.84 -28.67
CA ASP A 123 -22.23 40.99 -27.88
C ASP A 123 -23.43 40.52 -28.71
N GLY A 124 -24.19 39.55 -28.18
CA GLY A 124 -25.22 38.85 -28.94
C GLY A 124 -26.11 37.96 -28.08
N SER A 125 -26.95 38.58 -27.25
CA SER A 125 -28.32 38.16 -26.90
C SER A 125 -28.62 36.66 -26.65
N GLY A 126 -29.07 36.32 -25.44
CA GLY A 126 -29.79 35.05 -25.25
C GLY A 126 -30.02 34.62 -23.81
N ALA A 127 -30.97 35.26 -23.13
CA ALA A 127 -31.48 34.82 -21.83
C ALA A 127 -31.98 33.37 -21.89
N MET A 128 -31.45 32.47 -21.05
CA MET A 128 -32.15 31.24 -20.66
C MET A 128 -31.80 30.84 -19.22
N GLN A 129 -32.62 31.35 -18.31
CA GLN A 129 -32.71 30.95 -16.90
C GLN A 129 -33.13 29.47 -16.83
N ARG A 130 -32.28 28.60 -16.28
CA ARG A 130 -32.64 27.21 -15.99
C ARG A 130 -33.02 27.10 -14.53
N VAL A 131 -34.33 27.14 -14.29
CA VAL A 131 -34.98 26.69 -13.05
C VAL A 131 -34.70 25.20 -12.90
N TRP A 132 -34.05 24.81 -11.80
CA TRP A 132 -34.02 23.43 -11.33
C TRP A 132 -35.25 23.24 -10.42
N ASN A 133 -36.11 22.31 -10.79
CA ASN A 133 -37.16 21.76 -9.92
C ASN A 133 -36.81 20.30 -9.63
#